data_AF-A0A258NQ24-F1
#
_entry.id   AF-A0A258NQ24-F1
#
_cell.length_a   1.000
_cell.length_b   1.000
_cell.length_c   1.000
_cell.angle_alpha   90.00
_cell.angle_beta   90.00
_cell.angle_gamma   90.00
#
_symmetry.space_group_name_H-M   'P 1'
#
loop_
_entity.id
_entity.type
_entity.pdbx_description
1 polymer ?
#
loop_
_entity_poly.entity_id
_entity_poly.type
_entity_poly.pdbx_seq_one_letter_code
_entity_poly.pdbx_strand_id
1 'polypeptide(L)'
;MPLTAYSTSREREGDVEQILKQMSAQFEEPYNAADGIPEDWRAYLRIDLQCPSCFVTGAEVVRGAVATKTGKISRQSFFRFTTPGHRQHCDFDTAETANTGVPIL
;
A
#
# COMPACT_ATOMS: atom_id res chain seq x y z
N MET A 1 -1.17 -5.37 -12.53
CA MET A 1 -2.30 -4.55 -12.04
C MET A 1 -1.81 -3.80 -10.81
N PRO A 2 -2.24 -2.56 -10.53
CA PRO A 2 -1.84 -1.88 -9.31
C PRO A 2 -2.40 -2.65 -8.11
N LEU A 3 -1.57 -2.84 -7.07
CA LEU A 3 -2.00 -3.48 -5.83
C LEU A 3 -2.85 -2.49 -5.03
N THR A 4 -4.17 -2.70 -5.06
CA THR A 4 -5.16 -1.92 -4.32
C THR A 4 -5.48 -2.54 -2.96
N ALA A 5 -6.03 -1.73 -2.07
CA ALA A 5 -6.63 -2.19 -0.81
C ALA A 5 -8.10 -1.76 -0.76
N TYR A 6 -8.95 -2.58 -0.14
CA TYR A 6 -10.35 -2.23 0.13
C TYR A 6 -10.44 -1.45 1.44
N SER A 7 -11.02 -0.25 1.43
CA SER A 7 -11.31 0.54 2.63
C SER A 7 -12.73 0.25 3.10
N THR A 8 -12.85 -0.22 4.34
CA THR A 8 -14.15 -0.55 4.95
C THR A 8 -14.97 0.69 5.28
N SER A 9 -14.34 1.76 5.79
CA SER A 9 -15.05 3.02 6.11
C SER A 9 -15.55 3.76 4.86
N ARG A 10 -15.01 3.45 3.68
CA ARG A 10 -15.32 4.13 2.40
C ARG A 10 -15.99 3.22 1.37
N GLU A 11 -16.12 1.94 1.69
CA GLU A 11 -16.75 0.91 0.88
C GLU A 11 -16.19 0.82 -0.56
N ARG A 12 -14.88 1.09 -0.73
CA ARG A 12 -14.23 1.12 -2.05
C ARG A 12 -12.77 0.71 -2.01
N GLU A 13 -12.26 0.27 -3.15
CA GLU A 13 -10.83 0.04 -3.35
C GLU A 13 -10.07 1.33 -3.68
N GLY A 14 -8.80 1.37 -3.30
CA GLY A 14 -7.87 2.43 -3.70
C GLY A 14 -6.42 1.97 -3.68
N ASP A 15 -5.60 2.57 -4.54
CA ASP A 15 -4.15 2.45 -4.47
C ASP A 15 -3.55 3.36 -3.38
N VAL A 16 -2.24 3.24 -3.13
CA VAL A 16 -1.56 3.99 -2.07
C VAL A 16 -1.71 5.49 -2.22
N GLU A 17 -1.61 6.04 -3.43
CA GLU A 17 -1.70 7.49 -3.64
C GLU A 17 -3.13 7.99 -3.39
N GLN A 18 -4.12 7.25 -3.87
CA GLN A 18 -5.53 7.56 -3.64
C GLN A 18 -5.89 7.54 -2.15
N ILE A 19 -5.43 6.54 -1.41
CA ILE A 19 -5.70 6.42 0.03
C ILE A 19 -4.98 7.52 0.81
N LEU A 20 -3.71 7.81 0.54
CA LEU A 20 -2.96 8.86 1.25
C LEU A 20 -3.53 10.25 0.98
N LYS A 21 -4.00 10.52 -0.24
CA LYS A 21 -4.73 11.75 -0.56
C LYS A 21 -5.99 11.90 0.30
N GLN A 22 -6.74 10.81 0.49
CA GLN A 22 -7.93 10.79 1.34
C GLN A 22 -7.59 10.95 2.82
N MET A 23 -6.51 10.35 3.29
CA MET A 23 -6.02 10.57 4.66
C MET A 23 -5.68 12.02 4.90
N SER A 24 -5.01 12.68 3.94
CA SER A 24 -4.70 14.11 4.08
C SER A 24 -5.94 14.97 4.23
N ALA A 25 -7.02 14.63 3.53
CA ALA A 25 -8.30 15.33 3.65
C ALA A 25 -9.03 14.99 4.96
N GLN A 26 -8.97 13.74 5.42
CA GLN A 26 -9.64 13.31 6.65
C GLN A 26 -8.97 13.85 7.91
N PHE A 27 -7.65 13.92 7.94
CA PHE A 27 -6.86 14.40 9.08
C PHE A 27 -6.49 15.88 8.97
N GLU A 28 -6.94 16.57 7.91
CA GLU A 28 -6.63 17.98 7.64
C GLU A 28 -5.13 18.30 7.63
N GLU A 29 -4.31 17.31 7.27
CA GLU A 29 -2.85 17.36 7.29
C GLU A 29 -2.28 16.94 5.93
N PRO A 30 -1.47 17.78 5.24
CA PRO A 30 -0.99 17.47 3.91
C PRO A 30 0.00 16.28 3.92
N TYR A 31 -0.20 15.32 3.00
CA TYR A 31 0.74 14.22 2.83
C TYR A 31 2.04 14.71 2.17
N ASN A 32 3.17 14.51 2.84
CA ASN A 32 4.50 14.71 2.28
C ASN A 32 5.32 13.41 2.36
N ALA A 33 5.70 12.87 1.20
CA ALA A 33 6.47 11.62 1.13
C ALA A 33 7.83 11.69 1.83
N ALA A 34 8.45 12.87 1.92
CA ALA A 34 9.73 13.07 2.59
C ALA A 34 9.61 12.90 4.12
N ASP A 35 8.50 13.38 4.69
CA ASP A 35 8.31 13.43 6.14
C ASP A 35 7.98 12.04 6.72
N GLY A 36 7.11 11.30 6.04
CA GLY A 36 6.56 10.12 6.69
C GLY A 36 5.15 9.83 6.22
N ILE A 37 4.63 8.68 6.65
CA ILE A 37 3.20 8.58 6.89
C ILE A 37 3.07 8.70 8.41
N PRO A 38 2.25 9.63 8.93
CA PRO A 38 2.03 9.79 10.37
C PRO A 38 1.60 8.47 11.03
N GLU A 39 2.00 8.27 12.29
CA GLU A 39 1.66 7.04 13.02
C GLU A 39 0.15 6.87 13.20
N ASP A 40 -0.60 7.96 13.42
CA ASP A 40 -2.06 7.91 13.53
C ASP A 40 -2.72 7.42 12.24
N TRP A 41 -2.20 7.84 11.08
CA TRP A 41 -2.67 7.37 9.79
C TRP A 41 -2.36 5.88 9.63
N ARG A 42 -1.14 5.44 9.97
CA ARG A 42 -0.75 4.02 9.93
C ARG A 42 -1.65 3.17 10.82
N ALA A 43 -1.92 3.62 12.04
CA ALA A 43 -2.82 2.94 12.97
C ALA A 43 -4.24 2.83 12.41
N TYR A 44 -4.77 3.91 11.84
CA TYR A 44 -6.08 3.92 11.18
C TYR A 44 -6.12 2.95 9.99
N LEU A 45 -5.14 3.03 9.09
CA LEU A 45 -5.08 2.19 7.88
C LEU A 45 -4.96 0.70 8.20
N ARG A 46 -4.25 0.32 9.27
CA ARG A 46 -4.16 -1.08 9.71
C ARG A 46 -5.52 -1.69 10.03
N ILE A 47 -6.48 -0.89 10.48
CA ILE A 47 -7.82 -1.32 10.88
C ILE A 47 -8.79 -1.18 9.70
N ASP A 48 -8.70 -0.06 8.97
CA ASP A 48 -9.66 0.29 7.91
C ASP A 48 -9.47 -0.52 6.63
N LEU A 49 -8.22 -0.83 6.27
CA LEU A 49 -7.88 -1.47 5.00
C LEU A 49 -7.85 -2.99 5.11
N GLN A 50 -8.39 -3.62 4.07
CA GLN A 50 -8.43 -5.06 3.89
C GLN A 50 -7.82 -5.47 2.54
N CYS A 51 -7.22 -6.66 2.54
CA CYS A 51 -6.83 -7.33 1.30
C CYS A 51 -8.10 -7.60 0.47
N PRO A 52 -8.19 -7.15 -0.79
CA PRO A 52 -9.40 -7.31 -1.59
C PRO A 52 -9.72 -8.77 -1.92
N SER A 53 -8.73 -9.68 -1.84
CA SER A 53 -8.92 -11.11 -2.12
C SER A 53 -9.21 -11.96 -0.88
N CYS A 54 -8.67 -11.58 0.27
CA CYS A 54 -8.69 -12.41 1.49
C CYS A 54 -9.38 -11.75 2.68
N PHE A 55 -9.71 -10.46 2.60
CA PHE A 55 -10.30 -9.64 3.68
C PHE A 55 -9.44 -9.53 4.95
N VAL A 56 -8.17 -9.90 4.86
CA VAL A 56 -7.17 -9.79 5.92
C VAL A 56 -6.82 -8.32 6.15
N THR A 57 -6.71 -7.89 7.41
CA THR A 57 -6.39 -6.51 7.81
C THR A 57 -4.89 -6.36 8.18
N GLY A 58 -4.51 -5.27 8.86
CA GLY A 58 -3.11 -5.00 9.21
C GLY A 58 -2.30 -4.47 8.04
N ALA A 59 -2.92 -3.62 7.23
CA ALA A 59 -2.27 -2.96 6.11
C ALA A 59 -1.12 -2.07 6.57
N GLU A 60 0.00 -2.16 5.87
CA GLU A 60 1.14 -1.24 5.97
C GLU A 60 1.54 -0.77 4.59
N VAL A 61 1.93 0.50 4.49
CA VAL A 61 2.36 1.09 3.23
C VAL A 61 3.85 0.84 3.03
N VAL A 62 4.19 0.11 1.97
CA VAL A 62 5.56 -0.07 1.52
C VAL A 62 5.85 0.98 0.46
N ARG A 63 6.86 1.81 0.71
CA ARG A 63 7.26 2.89 -0.21
C ARG A 63 7.93 2.32 -1.45
N GLY A 64 7.56 2.90 -2.58
CA GLY A 64 8.25 2.70 -3.85
C GLY A 64 9.70 3.19 -3.81
N ALA A 65 10.49 2.72 -4.78
CA ALA A 65 11.88 3.13 -4.95
C ALA A 65 12.06 3.79 -6.33
N VAL A 66 12.91 4.81 -6.39
CA VAL A 66 13.26 5.51 -7.64
C VAL A 66 14.67 5.09 -8.06
N ALA A 67 14.87 4.71 -9.32
CA ALA A 67 16.20 4.46 -9.86
C ALA A 67 16.99 5.77 -9.93
N THR A 68 18.09 5.82 -9.17
CA THR A 68 19.01 6.96 -9.10
C THR A 68 19.67 7.30 -10.43
N LYS A 69 19.83 6.33 -11.35
CA LYS A 69 20.49 6.56 -12.65
C LYS A 69 19.61 7.20 -13.72
N THR A 70 18.29 7.05 -13.64
CA THR A 70 17.38 7.44 -14.73
C THR A 70 16.24 8.34 -14.25
N GLY A 71 16.11 8.56 -12.94
CA GLY A 71 14.98 9.26 -12.33
C GLY A 71 13.64 8.54 -12.50
N LYS A 72 13.64 7.34 -13.10
CA LYS A 72 12.43 6.54 -13.30
C LYS A 72 12.04 5.84 -12.00
N ILE A 73 10.75 5.83 -11.70
CA ILE A 73 10.18 5.04 -10.61
C ILE A 73 10.47 3.57 -10.92
N SER A 74 11.32 2.93 -10.11
CA SER A 74 11.69 1.53 -10.25
C SER A 74 10.69 0.60 -9.57
N ARG A 75 9.98 1.10 -8.56
CA ARG A 75 8.96 0.36 -7.82
C ARG A 75 7.89 1.33 -7.34
N GLN A 76 6.61 1.06 -7.63
CA GLN A 76 5.50 1.83 -7.08
C GLN A 76 5.28 1.48 -5.60
N SER A 77 4.73 2.42 -4.84
CA SER A 77 4.29 2.14 -3.47
C SER A 77 3.10 1.18 -3.49
N PHE A 78 3.04 0.27 -2.52
CA PHE A 78 2.00 -0.75 -2.43
C PHE A 78 1.64 -1.06 -0.98
N PHE A 79 0.52 -1.76 -0.77
CA PHE A 79 0.11 -2.24 0.54
C PHE A 79 0.64 -3.66 0.80
N ARG A 80 1.17 -3.89 2.00
CA ARG A 80 1.37 -5.23 2.56
C ARG A 80 0.39 -5.45 3.70
N PHE A 81 -0.08 -6.67 3.91
CA PHE A 81 -0.95 -7.01 5.02
C PHE A 81 -0.21 -7.97 5.94
N THR A 82 -0.06 -7.57 7.21
CA THR A 82 0.85 -8.27 8.15
C THR A 82 0.13 -9.25 9.07
N THR A 83 -1.21 -9.21 9.12
CA THR A 83 -1.96 -10.19 9.90
C THR A 83 -2.02 -11.53 9.17
N PRO A 84 -1.92 -12.67 9.89
CA PRO A 84 -2.07 -13.98 9.27
C PRO A 84 -3.50 -14.19 8.79
N GLY A 85 -3.68 -15.07 7.79
CA GLY A 85 -5.00 -15.44 7.28
C GLY A 85 -5.15 -15.30 5.76
N HIS A 86 -4.09 -14.94 5.04
CA HIS A 86 -4.10 -14.99 3.59
C HIS A 86 -4.31 -16.42 3.09
N ARG A 87 -5.03 -16.54 1.97
CA ARG A 87 -5.15 -17.81 1.24
C ARG A 87 -3.84 -18.12 0.53
N GLN A 88 -3.58 -19.40 0.31
CA GLN A 88 -2.44 -19.86 -0.49
C GLN A 88 -2.46 -19.17 -1.87
N HIS A 89 -1.30 -18.62 -2.28
CA HIS A 89 -1.11 -17.88 -3.54
C HIS A 89 -1.88 -16.55 -3.63
N CYS A 90 -2.24 -15.93 -2.50
CA CYS A 90 -2.73 -14.56 -2.54
C CYS A 90 -1.60 -13.62 -2.98
N ASP A 91 -1.88 -12.75 -3.96
CA ASP A 91 -0.89 -11.82 -4.51
C ASP A 91 -0.29 -10.89 -3.42
N PHE A 92 -1.07 -10.63 -2.37
CA PHE A 92 -0.71 -9.80 -1.22
C PHE A 92 0.00 -10.54 -0.08
N ASP A 93 0.13 -11.87 -0.15
CA ASP A 93 0.80 -12.72 0.87
C ASP A 93 2.33 -12.68 0.73
N THR A 94 2.83 -12.60 -0.51
CA THR A 94 4.26 -12.56 -0.81
C THR A 94 4.77 -11.13 -1.03
N ALA A 95 5.86 -10.78 -0.35
CA ALA A 95 6.60 -9.53 -0.58
C ALA A 95 7.20 -9.42 -2.02
N GLU A 96 7.21 -10.56 -2.73
CA GLU A 96 7.78 -10.76 -4.06
C GLU A 96 6.81 -10.47 -5.20
N THR A 97 5.49 -10.64 -5.00
CA THR A 97 4.49 -10.49 -6.09
C THR A 97 4.31 -9.05 -6.56
N ALA A 98 4.72 -8.06 -5.75
CA ALA A 98 4.64 -6.66 -6.15
C ALA A 98 5.57 -6.29 -7.32
N ASN A 99 6.60 -7.10 -7.64
CA ASN A 99 7.63 -6.74 -8.62
C ASN A 99 8.24 -7.94 -9.37
N THR A 100 7.54 -8.51 -10.35
CA THR A 100 8.25 -9.16 -11.47
C THR A 100 8.71 -8.09 -12.45
N GLY A 101 9.65 -7.26 -12.00
CA GLY A 101 10.57 -6.56 -12.89
C GLY A 101 11.66 -7.56 -13.26
N VAL A 102 11.62 -8.02 -14.51
CA VAL A 102 12.60 -8.92 -15.15
C VAL A 102 14.04 -8.62 -14.68
N PRO A 103 14.81 -9.61 -14.17
CA PRO A 103 16.24 -9.41 -13.99
C PRO A 103 16.88 -9.25 -15.37
N ILE A 104 17.41 -8.06 -15.65
CA ILE A 104 18.29 -7.87 -16.81
C ILE A 104 19.60 -8.60 -16.47
N LEU A 105 19.81 -9.76 -17.09
CA LEU A 105 21.13 -10.40 -17.24
C LEU A 105 21.95 -9.63 -18.27
#